data_AF-A0A937G5W9-F1
#
_entry.id   AF-A0A937G5W9-F1
#
_cell.length_a   1.000
_cell.length_b   1.000
_cell.length_c   1.000
_cell.angle_alpha   90.00
_cell.angle_beta   90.00
_cell.angle_gamma   90.00
#
_symmetry.space_group_name_H-M   'P 1'
#
loop_
_entity.id
_entity.type
_entity.pdbx_description
1 polymer ?
#
loop_
_entity_poly.entity_id
_entity_poly.type
_entity_poly.pdbx_seq_one_letter_code
_entity_poly.pdbx_strand_id
1 'polypeptide(L)' 'MKIDLHGKTHSEGLELIEEYMLLNSTKGSVSLTVITGNSPVMQKKIIDQICNKYGFSYYIPPYNPGEMIIQYEKL' A
#
# COMPACT_ATOMS: atom_id res chain seq x y z
N MET A 1 -0.40 10.93 0.77
CA MET A 1 1.02 10.62 1.02
C MET A 1 1.53 9.70 -0.08
N LYS A 2 2.83 9.72 -0.42
CA LYS A 2 3.43 8.81 -1.40
C LYS A 2 4.67 8.12 -0.80
N ILE A 3 4.79 6.81 -0.96
CA ILE A 3 5.96 6.01 -0.57
C ILE A 3 6.56 5.37 -1.83
N ASP A 4 7.85 5.56 -2.02
CA ASP A 4 8.61 4.90 -3.09
C ASP A 4 9.41 3.71 -2.52
N LEU A 5 9.24 2.55 -3.13
CA LEU A 5 9.86 1.29 -2.71
C LEU A 5 11.14 0.95 -3.49
N HIS A 6 11.55 1.76 -4.47
CA HIS A 6 12.80 1.50 -5.18
C HIS A 6 13.98 1.45 -4.21
N GLY A 7 14.80 0.41 -4.35
CA GLY A 7 15.96 0.18 -3.48
C GLY A 7 15.63 -0.38 -2.09
N LYS A 8 14.35 -0.63 -1.76
CA LYS A 8 13.95 -1.33 -0.54
C LYS A 8 13.79 -2.83 -0.78
N THR A 9 14.11 -3.63 0.22
CA THR A 9 13.70 -5.03 0.22
C THR A 9 12.17 -5.13 0.34
N HIS A 10 11.62 -6.29 -0.04
CA HIS A 10 10.18 -6.53 0.13
C HIS A 10 9.73 -6.37 1.59
N SER A 11 10.51 -6.87 2.55
CA SER A 11 10.14 -6.80 3.97
C SER A 11 10.10 -5.36 4.48
N GLU A 12 11.14 -4.57 4.21
CA GLU A 12 11.18 -3.15 4.58
C GLU A 12 10.03 -2.36 3.95
N GLY A 13 9.71 -2.65 2.69
CA GLY A 13 8.59 -2.02 2.00
C GLY A 13 7.24 -2.36 2.64
N LEU A 14 7.03 -3.63 3.01
CA LEU A 14 5.79 -4.07 3.65
C LEU A 14 5.63 -3.47 5.05
N GLU A 15 6.69 -3.48 5.86
CA GLU A 15 6.69 -2.91 7.21
C GLU A 15 6.32 -1.42 7.18
N LEU A 16 6.93 -0.64 6.28
CA LEU A 16 6.64 0.80 6.13
C LEU A 16 5.18 1.07 5.73
N ILE A 17 4.63 0.27 4.82
CA ILE A 17 3.24 0.41 4.37
C ILE A 17 2.27 0.02 5.48
N GLU A 18 2.53 -1.10 6.16
CA GLU A 18 1.68 -1.61 7.24
C GLU A 18 1.63 -0.62 8.41
N GLU A 19 2.79 -0.15 8.88
CA GLU A 19 2.89 0.83 9.95
C GLU A 19 2.13 2.11 9.60
N TYR A 20 2.37 2.66 8.39
CA TYR A 20 1.70 3.88 7.96
C TYR A 20 0.18 3.72 7.92
N MET A 21 -0.32 2.64 7.32
CA MET A 21 -1.76 2.44 7.17
C MET A 21 -2.45 2.24 8.51
N LEU A 22 -1.88 1.43 9.42
CA LEU A 22 -2.45 1.17 10.75
C LEU A 22 -2.44 2.43 11.64
N LEU A 23 -1.34 3.18 11.67
CA LEU A 23 -1.25 4.39 12.50
C LEU A 23 -2.21 5.48 12.04
N ASN A 24 -2.46 5.60 10.73
CA ASN A 24 -3.32 6.66 10.20
C ASN A 24 -4.79 6.25 10.17
N SER A 25 -5.12 4.97 9.94
CA SER A 25 -6.50 4.49 9.95
C SER A 25 -7.18 4.63 11.32
N THR A 26 -6.43 4.52 12.42
CA THR A 26 -6.96 4.78 13.77
C THR A 26 -7.40 6.23 13.95
N LYS A 27 -6.73 7.17 13.27
CA LYS A 27 -6.97 8.61 13.36
C LYS A 27 -8.10 9.08 12.44
N GLY A 28 -8.29 8.45 11.29
CA GLY A 28 -9.30 8.85 10.31
C GLY A 28 -9.19 8.06 9.00
N SER A 29 -9.88 8.55 7.96
CA SER A 29 -9.67 8.06 6.60
C SER A 29 -8.22 8.28 6.14
N VAL A 30 -7.67 7.34 5.38
CA VAL A 30 -6.29 7.38 4.87
C VAL A 30 -6.24 6.95 3.41
N SER A 31 -5.40 7.66 2.64
CA SER A 31 -5.07 7.31 1.26
C SER A 31 -3.55 7.38 1.06
N LEU A 32 -2.95 6.24 0.74
CA LEU A 32 -1.53 6.08 0.50
C LEU A 32 -1.27 5.66 -0.94
N THR A 33 -0.39 6.38 -1.63
CA THR A 33 0.14 5.99 -2.94
C THR A 33 1.49 5.29 -2.76
N VAL A 34 1.65 4.11 -3.34
CA VAL A 34 2.86 3.29 -3.26
C VAL A 34 3.43 3.09 -4.67
N ILE A 35 4.71 3.42 -4.85
CA ILE A 35 5.44 3.12 -6.09
C ILE A 35 6.11 1.76 -5.94
N THR A 36 5.60 0.78 -6.67
CA THR A 36 6.02 -0.64 -6.62
C THR A 36 7.01 -1.02 -7.72
N GLY A 37 7.37 -0.09 -8.61
CA GLY A 37 8.28 -0.35 -9.73
C GLY A 37 7.73 -1.36 -10.75
N ASN A 38 6.40 -1.47 -10.85
CA ASN A 38 5.68 -2.47 -11.65
C ASN A 38 6.05 -3.91 -11.26
N SER A 39 6.30 -4.16 -9.98
CA SER A 39 6.56 -5.50 -9.44
C SER A 39 5.25 -6.18 -9.04
N PRO A 40 4.74 -7.16 -9.82
CA PRO A 40 3.50 -7.86 -9.48
C PRO A 40 3.65 -8.68 -8.20
N VAL A 41 4.89 -9.14 -7.90
CA VAL A 41 5.21 -9.84 -6.66
C VAL A 41 5.05 -8.93 -5.46
N MET A 42 5.54 -7.69 -5.52
CA MET A 42 5.38 -6.73 -4.42
C MET A 42 3.92 -6.33 -4.25
N GLN A 43 3.20 -6.07 -5.35
CA GLN A 43 1.77 -5.77 -5.33
C GLN A 43 0.97 -6.90 -4.69
N LYS A 44 1.20 -8.15 -5.09
CA LYS A 44 0.54 -9.32 -4.49
C LYS A 44 0.81 -9.42 -2.99
N LYS A 45 2.05 -9.18 -2.55
CA LYS A 45 2.39 -9.20 -1.12
C LYS A 45 1.65 -8.09 -0.35
N ILE A 46 1.58 -6.88 -0.89
CA ILE A 46 0.82 -5.77 -0.28
C ILE A 46 -0.66 -6.13 -0.17
N ILE A 47 -1.24 -6.70 -1.24
CA ILE A 47 -2.64 -7.13 -1.25
C ILE A 47 -2.89 -8.19 -0.18
N ASP A 48 -2.12 -9.28 -0.19
CA ASP A 48 -2.38 -10.43 0.67
C ASP A 48 -2.07 -10.15 2.14
N GLN A 49 -0.96 -9.47 2.42
CA GLN A 49 -0.44 -9.35 3.80
C GLN A 49 -0.94 -8.09 4.51
N ILE A 50 -1.43 -7.09 3.77
CA ILE A 50 -1.86 -5.81 4.34
C ILE A 50 -3.32 -5.55 3.98
N CYS A 51 -3.67 -5.44 2.70
CA CYS A 51 -5.02 -5.03 2.29
C CYS A 51 -6.07 -6.04 2.74
N ASN A 52 -5.91 -7.31 2.39
CA ASN A 52 -6.84 -8.38 2.76
C ASN A 52 -6.84 -8.65 4.28
N LYS A 53 -5.68 -8.50 4.93
CA LYS A 53 -5.53 -8.74 6.37
C LYS A 53 -6.29 -7.71 7.22
N TYR A 54 -6.23 -6.43 6.84
CA TYR A 54 -6.80 -5.34 7.62
C TYR A 54 -8.06 -4.71 7.02
N GLY A 55 -8.53 -5.23 5.88
CA GLY A 55 -9.71 -4.73 5.19
C GLY A 55 -9.50 -3.38 4.50
N PHE A 56 -8.27 -3.08 4.05
CA PHE A 56 -8.02 -1.89 3.24
C PHE A 56 -8.38 -2.17 1.77
N SER A 57 -8.96 -1.16 1.13
CA SER A 57 -9.22 -1.18 -0.31
C SER A 57 -7.97 -0.77 -1.09
N TYR A 58 -7.88 -1.19 -2.35
CA TYR A 58 -6.77 -0.82 -3.22
C TYR A 58 -7.18 -0.65 -4.67
N TYR A 59 -6.37 0.13 -5.40
CA TYR A 59 -6.52 0.36 -6.83
C TYR A 59 -5.14 0.48 -7.50
N ILE A 60 -4.96 -0.19 -8.64
CA ILE A 60 -3.77 -0.08 -9.49
C ILE A 60 -4.20 0.65 -10.77
N PRO A 61 -3.72 1.88 -11.02
CA PRO A 61 -4.13 2.63 -12.21
C PRO A 61 -3.69 1.93 -13.51
N PRO A 62 -4.59 1.71 -14.48
CA PRO A 62 -4.25 1.00 -15.72
C PRO A 62 -3.24 1.77 -16.59
N TYR A 63 -3.16 3.09 -16.44
CA TYR A 63 -2.18 3.93 -17.13
C TYR A 63 -0.81 3.98 -16.44
N ASN A 64 -0.67 3.46 -15.21
CA ASN A 64 0.59 3.39 -14.48
C ASN A 64 0.60 2.17 -13.55
N PRO A 65 0.90 0.97 -14.07
CA PRO A 65 0.85 -0.26 -13.29
C PRO A 65 1.97 -0.34 -12.24
N GLY A 66 2.93 0.59 -12.25
CA GLY A 66 3.93 0.72 -11.20
C GLY A 66 3.43 1.42 -9.94
N GLU A 67 2.24 2.03 -9.98
CA GLU A 67 1.62 2.71 -8.86
C GLU A 67 0.47 1.88 -8.28
N MET A 68 0.35 1.86 -6.96
CA MET A 68 -0.76 1.24 -6.24
C MET A 68 -1.28 2.23 -5.20
N ILE A 69 -2.59 2.43 -5.14
CA ILE A 69 -3.26 3.30 -4.17
C ILE A 69 -3.94 2.38 -3.15
N ILE A 70 -3.70 2.62 -1.87
CA ILE A 70 -4.30 1.89 -0.74
C ILE A 70 -5.14 2.87 0.07
N GLN A 71 -6.38 2.50 0.38
CA GLN A 71 -7.37 3.37 1.00
C GLN A 71 -8.15 2.70 2.12
N TYR A 72 -8.45 3.50 3.14
CA TYR A 72 -9.39 3.17 4.20
C TYR A 72 -10.25 4.38 4.50
N GLU A 73 -11.56 4.18 4.53
CA GLU A 73 -12.53 5.21 4.91
C GLU A 73 -13.07 4.91 6.30
N LYS A 74 -12.97 5.90 7.21
CA LYS A 74 -13.54 5.78 8.55
C LYS A 74 -15.01 6.19 8.50
N LEU A 75 -15.88 5.27 8.90
CA LEU A 75 -17.33 5.50 9.02
C LEU A 75 -17.66 6.47 10.16
#